data_AF-A0A7Y3M8J2-F1
#
_entry.id   AF-A0A7Y3M8J2-F1
#
_cell.length_a   1.000
_cell.length_b   1.000
_cell.length_c   1.000
_cell.angle_alpha   90.00
_cell.angle_beta   90.00
_cell.angle_gamma   90.00
#
_symmetry.space_group_name_H-M   'P 1'
#
loop_
_entity.id
_entity.type
_entity.pdbx_description
1 polymer ?
#
loop_
_entity_poly.entity_id
_entity_poly.type
_entity_poly.pdbx_seq_one_letter_code
_entity_poly.pdbx_strand_id
1 'polypeptide(L)'
;MRPVVTGWFSEFSLLSEVQKDAAVRYGTDGDRFAGATYDPTSHYRASDVFAFFEEQSLTPEFLRAVSLHQLERLAVRFDALDLPPALIRRDRSAPPEAYGGFLTLVSPRAPELCRGLGERNVRVDVRGDALRLGPAPYLSDRQLDDAMDALGEACAERPSFRENTPETGSQEIFDE
;
A
#
# COMPACT_ATOMS: atom_id res chain seq x y z
N MET A 1 -3.25 -2.57 -30.93
CA MET A 1 -1.91 -2.20 -30.41
C MET A 1 -0.90 -3.28 -30.81
N ARG A 2 0.34 -2.90 -31.16
CA ARG A 2 1.46 -3.82 -31.44
C ARG A 2 2.44 -3.79 -30.26
N PRO A 3 2.88 -4.94 -29.73
CA PRO A 3 3.83 -4.97 -28.62
C PRO A 3 5.21 -4.44 -29.05
N VAL A 4 5.84 -3.64 -28.19
CA VAL A 4 7.25 -3.23 -28.34
C VAL A 4 8.18 -4.34 -27.84
N VAL A 5 7.78 -5.04 -26.79
CA VAL A 5 8.47 -6.21 -26.23
C VAL A 5 7.55 -7.42 -26.35
N THR A 6 8.05 -8.51 -26.92
CA THR A 6 7.35 -9.79 -27.07
C THR A 6 8.35 -10.94 -26.93
N GLY A 7 7.88 -12.16 -26.73
CA GLY A 7 8.74 -13.34 -26.67
C GLY A 7 8.05 -14.59 -27.17
N TRP A 8 8.75 -15.72 -27.12
CA TRP A 8 8.29 -16.97 -27.74
C TRP A 8 6.97 -17.49 -27.16
N PHE A 9 6.57 -17.11 -25.93
CA PHE A 9 5.25 -17.44 -25.41
C PHE A 9 4.11 -16.76 -26.18
N SER A 10 4.36 -15.62 -26.83
CA SER A 10 3.36 -14.94 -27.66
C SER A 10 2.99 -15.70 -28.93
N GLU A 11 3.80 -16.67 -29.33
CA GLU A 11 3.58 -17.50 -30.52
C GLU A 11 2.83 -18.81 -30.19
N PHE A 12 2.50 -19.07 -28.92
CA PHE A 12 1.85 -20.33 -28.50
C PHE A 12 0.51 -20.57 -29.21
N SER A 13 -0.29 -19.52 -29.35
CA SER A 13 -1.58 -19.60 -30.05
C SER A 13 -1.43 -19.85 -31.55
N LEU A 14 -0.21 -19.70 -32.10
CA LEU A 14 0.11 -19.84 -33.52
C LEU A 14 0.91 -21.12 -33.83
N LEU A 15 1.14 -22.01 -32.85
CA LEU A 15 2.01 -23.20 -33.02
C LEU A 15 1.59 -24.13 -34.15
N SER A 16 0.30 -24.19 -34.48
CA SER A 16 -0.24 -25.02 -35.57
C SER A 16 -0.10 -24.36 -36.95
N GLU A 17 0.31 -23.10 -37.02
CA GLU A 17 0.47 -22.37 -38.27
C GLU A 17 1.86 -22.57 -38.87
N VAL A 18 1.92 -22.77 -40.19
CA VAL A 18 3.19 -22.75 -40.91
C VAL A 18 3.67 -21.30 -40.98
N GLN A 19 4.84 -21.03 -40.39
CA GLN A 19 5.53 -19.75 -40.55
C GLN A 19 6.03 -19.61 -41.99
N LYS A 20 5.46 -18.66 -42.73
CA LYS A 20 5.75 -18.44 -44.16
C LYS A 20 6.77 -17.33 -44.42
N ASP A 21 7.07 -16.52 -43.41
CA ASP A 21 7.96 -15.37 -43.50
C ASP A 21 8.87 -15.24 -42.26
N ALA A 22 9.89 -14.39 -42.37
CA ALA A 22 10.83 -14.10 -41.28
C ALA A 22 10.29 -13.08 -40.26
N ALA A 23 9.01 -12.71 -40.33
CA ALA A 23 8.43 -11.73 -39.43
C ALA A 23 8.16 -12.37 -38.06
N VAL A 24 8.40 -11.61 -36.99
CA VAL A 24 7.99 -12.00 -35.63
C VAL A 24 6.47 -11.99 -35.58
N ARG A 25 5.87 -13.15 -35.29
CA ARG A 25 4.42 -13.33 -35.17
C ARG A 25 4.05 -13.35 -33.70
N TYR A 26 2.79 -13.12 -33.40
CA TYR A 26 2.24 -13.18 -32.05
C TYR A 26 0.73 -13.36 -32.13
N GLY A 27 0.15 -13.98 -31.09
CA GLY A 27 -1.27 -14.28 -30.98
C GLY A 27 -2.18 -13.06 -30.97
N THR A 28 -3.48 -13.29 -30.83
CA THR A 28 -4.44 -12.19 -30.64
C THR A 28 -4.52 -11.79 -29.16
N ASP A 29 -5.25 -10.71 -28.88
CA ASP A 29 -5.61 -10.32 -27.51
C ASP A 29 -4.42 -10.24 -26.53
N GLY A 30 -4.50 -10.92 -25.38
CA GLY A 30 -3.46 -10.93 -24.36
C GLY A 30 -2.20 -11.69 -24.77
N ASP A 31 -2.31 -12.70 -25.62
CA ASP A 31 -1.20 -13.55 -26.03
C ASP A 31 -0.10 -12.75 -26.70
N ARG A 32 -0.43 -11.68 -27.44
CA ARG A 32 0.59 -10.83 -28.07
C ARG A 32 1.54 -10.14 -27.09
N PHE A 33 1.13 -10.00 -25.84
CA PHE A 33 1.92 -9.39 -24.78
C PHE A 33 2.65 -10.43 -23.93
N ALA A 34 2.52 -11.72 -24.23
CA ALA A 34 3.27 -12.75 -23.55
C ALA A 34 4.78 -12.62 -23.86
N GLY A 35 5.57 -12.75 -22.81
CA GLY A 35 7.03 -12.59 -22.86
C GLY A 35 7.75 -13.85 -23.33
N ALA A 36 8.99 -14.00 -22.87
CA ALA A 36 9.73 -15.25 -22.96
C ALA A 36 9.56 -16.06 -21.67
N THR A 37 10.33 -17.13 -21.52
CA THR A 37 10.37 -17.93 -20.29
C THR A 37 10.61 -17.05 -19.06
N TYR A 38 9.78 -17.21 -18.04
CA TYR A 38 9.82 -16.47 -16.78
C TYR A 38 9.51 -17.40 -15.60
N ASP A 39 9.70 -16.95 -14.36
CA ASP A 39 9.30 -17.71 -13.16
C ASP A 39 7.77 -17.68 -12.97
N PRO A 40 7.06 -18.80 -13.16
CA PRO A 40 5.60 -18.84 -13.09
C PRO A 40 5.05 -18.88 -11.66
N THR A 41 5.91 -18.93 -10.64
CA THR A 41 5.48 -19.09 -9.24
C THR A 41 4.43 -18.06 -8.81
N SER A 42 4.55 -16.81 -9.27
CA SER A 42 3.56 -15.75 -8.97
C SER A 42 2.19 -16.02 -9.57
N HIS A 43 2.09 -16.69 -10.72
CA HIS A 43 0.82 -17.02 -11.36
C HIS A 43 0.08 -18.12 -10.62
N TYR A 44 0.81 -19.16 -10.17
CA TYR A 44 0.22 -20.21 -9.33
C TYR A 44 -0.32 -19.64 -8.01
N ARG A 45 0.45 -18.76 -7.36
CA ARG A 45 -0.02 -18.06 -6.15
C ARG A 45 -1.25 -17.18 -6.42
N ALA A 46 -1.31 -16.51 -7.56
CA ALA A 46 -2.48 -15.72 -7.94
C ALA A 46 -3.70 -16.61 -8.19
N SER A 47 -3.52 -17.78 -8.82
CA SER A 47 -4.59 -18.77 -9.02
C SER A 47 -5.22 -19.21 -7.70
N ASP A 48 -4.40 -19.51 -6.68
CA ASP A 48 -4.88 -19.89 -5.36
C ASP A 48 -5.64 -18.74 -4.67
N VAL A 49 -5.19 -17.50 -4.86
CA VAL A 49 -5.89 -16.31 -4.34
C VAL A 49 -7.24 -16.12 -5.04
N PHE A 50 -7.34 -16.34 -6.35
CA PHE A 50 -8.61 -16.25 -7.06
C PHE A 50 -9.60 -17.32 -6.59
N ALA A 51 -9.13 -18.56 -6.40
CA ALA A 51 -9.95 -19.63 -5.83
C ALA A 51 -10.45 -19.26 -4.43
N PHE A 52 -9.57 -18.72 -3.56
CA PHE A 52 -9.96 -18.23 -2.24
C PHE A 52 -11.02 -17.11 -2.31
N PHE A 53 -10.89 -16.18 -3.26
CA PHE A 53 -11.88 -15.10 -3.43
C PHE A 53 -13.25 -15.64 -3.84
N GLU A 54 -13.28 -16.63 -4.74
CA GLU A 54 -14.52 -17.31 -5.14
C GLU A 54 -15.14 -18.08 -3.96
N GLU A 55 -14.34 -18.88 -3.25
CA GLU A 55 -14.78 -19.66 -2.07
C GLU A 55 -15.37 -18.77 -0.97
N GLN A 56 -14.76 -17.61 -0.73
CA GLN A 56 -15.20 -16.64 0.28
C GLN A 56 -16.22 -15.62 -0.25
N SER A 57 -16.61 -15.70 -1.53
CA SER A 57 -17.50 -14.72 -2.18
C SER A 57 -17.04 -13.26 -2.05
N LEU A 58 -15.72 -13.02 -2.16
CA LEU A 58 -15.10 -11.70 -2.07
C LEU A 58 -15.25 -10.92 -3.38
N THR A 59 -16.48 -10.56 -3.74
CA THR A 59 -16.76 -9.82 -4.97
C THR A 59 -16.24 -8.37 -4.88
N PRO A 60 -15.96 -7.71 -6.02
CA PRO A 60 -15.58 -6.30 -6.04
C PRO A 60 -16.59 -5.39 -5.32
N GLU A 61 -17.88 -5.66 -5.44
CA GLU A 61 -18.96 -4.89 -4.81
C GLU A 61 -18.92 -5.05 -3.28
N PHE A 62 -18.76 -6.30 -2.81
CA PHE A 62 -18.63 -6.58 -1.38
C PHE A 62 -17.38 -5.94 -0.78
N LEU A 63 -16.22 -6.12 -1.43
CA LEU A 63 -14.96 -5.51 -1.00
C LEU A 63 -15.02 -3.99 -1.02
N ARG A 64 -15.75 -3.38 -1.97
CA ARG A 64 -15.97 -1.93 -2.00
C ARG A 64 -16.85 -1.48 -0.83
N ALA A 65 -17.92 -2.21 -0.52
CA ALA A 65 -18.77 -1.91 0.63
C ALA A 65 -17.99 -1.99 1.95
N VAL A 66 -17.18 -3.05 2.14
CA VAL A 66 -16.28 -3.19 3.29
C VAL A 66 -15.31 -2.03 3.36
N SER A 67 -14.61 -1.72 2.25
CA SER A 67 -13.64 -0.63 2.21
C SER A 67 -14.27 0.72 2.56
N LEU A 68 -15.47 1.03 2.04
CA LEU A 68 -16.17 2.28 2.36
C LEU A 68 -16.54 2.36 3.84
N HIS A 69 -17.09 1.29 4.42
CA HIS A 69 -17.41 1.21 5.85
C HIS A 69 -16.16 1.45 6.72
N GLN A 70 -15.06 0.77 6.41
CA GLN A 70 -13.81 0.90 7.16
C GLN A 70 -13.24 2.32 7.07
N LEU A 71 -13.28 2.95 5.89
CA LEU A 71 -12.79 4.32 5.68
C LEU A 71 -13.68 5.36 6.37
N GLU A 72 -14.99 5.19 6.31
CA GLU A 72 -15.94 6.03 7.03
C GLU A 72 -15.69 5.95 8.53
N ARG A 73 -15.54 4.74 9.07
CA ARG A 73 -15.24 4.53 10.49
C ARG A 73 -13.95 5.22 10.91
N LEU A 74 -12.86 5.01 10.16
CA LEU A 74 -11.58 5.67 10.42
C LEU A 74 -11.72 7.20 10.36
N ALA A 75 -12.45 7.73 9.38
CA ALA A 75 -12.65 9.18 9.22
C ALA A 75 -13.46 9.78 10.38
N VAL A 76 -14.54 9.13 10.81
CA VAL A 76 -15.36 9.54 11.94
C VAL A 76 -14.55 9.50 13.25
N ARG A 77 -13.82 8.41 13.48
CA ARG A 77 -12.95 8.28 14.66
C ARG A 77 -11.84 9.33 14.66
N PHE A 78 -11.18 9.55 13.53
CA PHE A 78 -10.17 10.60 13.38
C PHE A 78 -10.75 12.00 13.69
N ASP A 79 -11.93 12.33 13.15
CA ASP A 79 -12.57 13.61 13.41
C ASP A 79 -12.95 13.77 14.89
N ALA A 80 -13.35 12.69 15.56
CA ALA A 80 -13.68 12.70 16.98
C ALA A 80 -12.48 12.91 17.91
N LEU A 81 -11.24 12.71 17.44
CA LEU A 81 -10.03 13.04 18.19
C LEU A 81 -9.82 14.56 18.34
N ASP A 82 -10.51 15.38 17.54
CA ASP A 82 -10.45 16.85 17.56
C ASP A 82 -9.00 17.41 17.58
N LEU A 83 -8.13 16.80 16.78
CA LEU A 83 -6.72 17.16 16.73
C LEU A 83 -6.52 18.49 15.96
N PRO A 84 -5.56 19.33 16.39
CA PRO A 84 -5.28 20.58 15.70
C PRO A 84 -4.93 20.37 14.21
N PRO A 85 -5.58 21.07 13.26
CA PRO A 85 -5.30 20.89 11.82
C PRO A 85 -3.86 21.17 11.40
N ALA A 86 -3.13 21.97 12.18
CA ALA A 86 -1.70 22.25 11.98
C ALA A 86 -0.81 21.04 12.33
N LEU A 87 -1.29 20.16 13.21
CA LEU A 87 -0.60 18.92 13.56
C LEU A 87 -0.92 17.81 12.55
N ILE A 88 -2.21 17.58 12.28
CA ILE A 88 -2.66 16.53 11.37
C ILE A 88 -4.05 16.84 10.86
N ARG A 89 -4.31 16.58 9.58
CA ARG A 89 -5.61 16.80 8.94
C ARG A 89 -5.89 15.79 7.84
N ARG A 90 -7.15 15.59 7.48
CA ARG A 90 -7.57 14.82 6.31
C ARG A 90 -8.20 15.69 5.24
N ASP A 91 -8.19 15.23 4.00
CA ASP A 91 -8.97 15.83 2.92
C ASP A 91 -10.47 15.53 3.10
N ARG A 92 -11.31 16.52 2.77
CA ARG A 92 -12.77 16.49 2.83
C ARG A 92 -13.40 17.10 1.56
N SER A 93 -12.60 17.33 0.52
CA SER A 93 -13.02 18.02 -0.70
C SER A 93 -13.94 17.19 -1.58
N ALA A 94 -13.87 15.86 -1.46
CA ALA A 94 -14.68 14.90 -2.20
C ALA A 94 -15.36 13.90 -1.24
N PRO A 95 -16.47 13.27 -1.67
CA PRO A 95 -17.14 12.23 -0.89
C PRO A 95 -16.30 10.93 -0.83
N PRO A 96 -16.54 10.04 0.16
CA PRO A 96 -15.78 8.81 0.36
C PRO A 96 -15.63 7.93 -0.90
N GLU A 97 -16.67 7.91 -1.74
CA GLU A 97 -16.73 7.10 -2.97
C GLU A 97 -15.74 7.55 -4.03
N ALA A 98 -15.31 8.82 -3.99
CA ALA A 98 -14.33 9.38 -4.92
C ALA A 98 -12.88 9.00 -4.55
N TYR A 99 -12.65 8.49 -3.33
CA TYR A 99 -11.34 8.01 -2.89
C TYR A 99 -11.20 6.50 -3.07
N GLY A 100 -9.95 6.05 -3.21
CA GLY A 100 -9.57 4.64 -3.18
C GLY A 100 -9.66 4.03 -1.78
N GLY A 101 -8.99 2.89 -1.56
CA GLY A 101 -9.05 2.12 -0.30
C GLY A 101 -8.21 2.65 0.86
N PHE A 102 -7.91 3.95 0.94
CA PHE A 102 -7.02 4.51 1.96
C PHE A 102 -7.60 5.79 2.58
N LEU A 103 -7.45 5.94 3.90
CA LEU A 103 -7.55 7.24 4.57
C LEU A 103 -6.15 7.85 4.59
N THR A 104 -6.00 9.00 3.94
CA THR A 104 -4.74 9.76 3.93
C THR A 104 -4.86 10.95 4.86
N LEU A 105 -3.95 11.01 5.84
CA LEU A 105 -3.78 12.12 6.77
C LEU A 105 -2.51 12.88 6.40
N VAL A 106 -2.58 14.20 6.38
CA VAL A 106 -1.44 15.08 6.10
C VAL A 106 -0.93 15.66 7.42
N SER A 107 0.35 15.46 7.71
CA SER A 107 1.03 15.97 8.90
C SER A 107 2.49 16.28 8.59
N PRO A 108 3.04 17.42 9.04
CA PRO A 108 4.49 17.67 8.99
C PRO A 108 5.29 16.68 9.84
N ARG A 109 4.62 15.91 10.71
CA ARG A 109 5.21 14.88 11.58
C ARG A 109 4.89 13.46 11.12
N ALA A 110 4.45 13.26 9.87
CA ALA A 110 3.99 11.95 9.39
C ALA A 110 5.00 10.80 9.61
N PRO A 111 6.34 10.97 9.39
CA PRO A 111 7.30 9.90 9.69
C PRO A 111 7.39 9.55 11.19
N GLU A 112 7.29 10.54 12.07
CA GLU A 112 7.30 10.33 13.52
C GLU A 112 6.05 9.59 13.97
N LEU A 113 4.88 10.01 13.48
CA LEU A 113 3.60 9.38 13.78
C LEU A 113 3.56 7.93 13.26
N CYS A 114 4.11 7.67 12.07
CA CYS A 114 4.25 6.32 11.53
C CYS A 114 5.07 5.42 12.47
N ARG A 115 6.16 5.94 13.05
CA ARG A 115 6.98 5.20 14.03
C ARG A 115 6.21 4.99 15.35
N GLY A 116 5.59 6.03 15.89
CA GLY A 116 4.83 5.94 17.15
C GLY A 116 3.62 5.00 17.07
N LEU A 117 2.98 4.92 15.90
CA LEU A 117 1.96 3.91 15.60
C LEU A 117 2.58 2.51 15.50
N GLY A 118 3.73 2.36 14.87
CA GLY A 118 4.46 1.10 14.78
C GLY A 118 4.85 0.53 16.16
N GLU A 119 5.28 1.39 17.09
CA GLU A 119 5.57 1.05 18.49
C GLU A 119 4.31 0.55 19.23
N ARG A 120 3.13 0.96 18.78
CA ARG A 120 1.80 0.52 19.25
C ARG A 120 1.21 -0.62 18.44
N ASN A 121 2.01 -1.29 17.62
CA ASN A 121 1.61 -2.38 16.73
C ASN A 121 0.60 -1.99 15.63
N VAL A 122 0.50 -0.70 15.30
CA VAL A 122 -0.31 -0.20 14.19
C VAL A 122 0.59 0.04 12.98
N ARG A 123 0.45 -0.79 11.95
CA ARG A 123 1.24 -0.70 10.71
C ARG A 123 0.54 0.22 9.72
N VAL A 124 1.18 1.35 9.42
CA VAL A 124 0.77 2.31 8.40
C VAL A 124 1.95 2.60 7.49
N ASP A 125 1.71 3.29 6.38
CA ASP A 125 2.79 3.78 5.53
C ASP A 125 2.85 5.31 5.50
N VAL A 126 4.01 5.83 5.09
CA VAL A 126 4.25 7.26 4.92
C VAL A 126 4.86 7.56 3.54
N ARG A 127 4.45 8.68 2.95
CA ARG A 127 4.97 9.24 1.69
C ARG A 127 5.07 10.76 1.82
N GLY A 128 6.26 11.25 2.18
CA GLY A 128 6.43 12.67 2.55
C GLY A 128 5.60 12.99 3.79
N ASP A 129 4.75 14.01 3.70
CA ASP A 129 3.85 14.42 4.78
C ASP A 129 2.53 13.63 4.83
N ALA A 130 2.34 12.66 3.93
CA ALA A 130 1.15 11.83 3.87
C ALA A 130 1.32 10.54 4.67
N LEU A 131 0.58 10.41 5.77
CA LEU A 131 0.39 9.19 6.55
C LEU A 131 -0.83 8.45 6.00
N ARG A 132 -0.69 7.22 5.49
CA ARG A 132 -1.78 6.50 4.83
C ARG A 132 -2.17 5.25 5.62
N LEU A 133 -3.46 5.15 5.88
CA LEU A 133 -4.09 3.99 6.50
C LEU A 133 -4.93 3.27 5.45
N GLY A 134 -4.51 2.08 5.06
CA GLY A 134 -5.20 1.22 4.09
C GLY A 134 -5.73 -0.03 4.78
N PRO A 135 -6.95 0.00 5.35
CA PRO A 135 -7.48 -1.17 6.03
C PRO A 135 -7.72 -2.29 5.04
N ALA A 136 -7.28 -3.49 5.41
CA ALA A 136 -7.56 -4.71 4.65
C ALA A 136 -8.95 -5.26 5.03
N PRO A 137 -9.61 -6.03 4.16
CA PRO A 137 -10.97 -6.51 4.41
C PRO A 137 -11.10 -7.44 5.63
N TYR A 138 -9.99 -8.02 6.11
CA TYR A 138 -9.96 -8.86 7.30
C TYR A 138 -9.82 -8.09 8.62
N LEU A 139 -9.74 -6.75 8.58
CA LEU A 139 -9.70 -5.94 9.80
C LEU A 139 -11.10 -5.71 10.35
N SER A 140 -11.23 -5.89 11.66
CA SER A 140 -12.45 -5.60 12.41
C SER A 140 -12.57 -4.12 12.78
N ASP A 141 -13.80 -3.65 12.97
CA ASP A 141 -14.11 -2.31 13.48
C ASP A 141 -13.33 -1.94 14.75
N ARG A 142 -13.18 -2.89 15.69
CA ARG A 142 -12.39 -2.69 16.90
C ARG A 142 -10.93 -2.39 16.58
N GLN A 143 -10.31 -3.10 15.64
CA GLN A 143 -8.93 -2.83 15.24
C GLN A 143 -8.77 -1.47 14.57
N LEU A 144 -9.80 -0.98 13.88
CA LEU A 144 -9.80 0.37 13.30
C LEU A 144 -9.92 1.45 14.38
N ASP A 145 -10.74 1.22 15.40
CA ASP A 145 -10.86 2.12 16.55
C ASP A 145 -9.56 2.15 17.34
N ASP A 146 -9.00 0.98 17.68
CA ASP A 146 -7.74 0.84 18.40
C ASP A 146 -6.60 1.58 17.66
N ALA A 147 -6.60 1.55 16.33
CA ALA A 147 -5.63 2.28 15.51
C ALA A 147 -5.78 3.81 15.58
N MET A 148 -7.01 4.32 15.74
CA MET A 148 -7.28 5.75 15.90
C MET A 148 -6.97 6.22 17.31
N ASP A 149 -7.23 5.40 18.32
CA ASP A 149 -6.85 5.69 19.70
C ASP A 149 -5.32 5.77 19.82
N ALA A 150 -4.61 4.82 19.20
CA ALA A 150 -3.15 4.84 19.10
C ALA A 150 -2.62 6.09 18.36
N LEU A 151 -3.32 6.56 17.32
CA LEU A 151 -2.97 7.80 16.63
C LEU A 151 -3.14 9.02 17.55
N GLY A 152 -4.22 9.08 18.32
CA GLY A 152 -4.46 10.12 19.31
C GLY A 152 -3.35 10.19 20.35
N GLU A 153 -2.95 9.05 20.90
CA GLU A 153 -1.82 8.94 21.83
C GLU A 153 -0.49 9.40 21.19
N ALA A 154 -0.17 8.92 19.98
CA ALA A 154 1.05 9.31 19.29
C ALA A 154 1.09 10.82 18.97
N CYS A 155 -0.06 11.45 18.77
CA CYS A 155 -0.16 12.90 18.57
C CYS A 155 0.04 13.68 19.88
N ALA A 156 -0.39 13.13 21.02
CA ALA A 156 -0.22 13.73 22.34
C ALA A 156 1.23 13.63 22.86
N GLU A 157 2.01 12.65 22.38
CA GLU A 157 3.42 12.52 22.72
C GLU A 157 4.24 13.71 22.19
N ARG A 158 4.94 14.37 23.11
CA ARG A 158 5.94 15.37 22.75
C ARG A 158 7.06 14.68 21.98
N PRO A 159 7.59 15.31 20.91
CA PRO A 159 8.71 14.75 20.17
C PRO A 159 9.85 14.50 21.15
N SER A 160 10.33 13.25 21.20
CA SER A 160 11.55 12.94 21.92
C SER A 160 12.70 13.56 21.15
N PHE A 161 13.16 14.72 21.62
CA PHE A 161 14.41 15.30 21.18
C PHE A 161 15.52 14.31 21.61
N ARG A 162 16.00 13.49 20.68
CA ARG A 162 17.31 12.86 20.86
C ARG A 162 18.32 13.96 20.56
N GLU A 163 18.82 14.61 21.62
CA GLU A 163 20.06 15.37 21.53
C GLU A 163 21.15 14.39 21.09
N ASN A 164 21.56 14.47 19.82
CA ASN A 164 22.87 13.99 19.42
C ASN A 164 23.89 14.98 20.00
N THR A 165 24.28 14.78 21.26
CA THR A 165 25.50 15.39 21.77
C THR A 165 26.65 14.73 21.00
N PRO A 166 27.44 15.46 20.20
CA PRO A 166 28.63 14.88 19.61
C PRO A 166 29.58 14.54 20.77
N GLU A 167 29.91 13.26 20.91
CA GLU A 167 31.01 12.85 21.77
C GLU A 167 32.28 13.57 21.29
N THR A 168 32.78 14.48 22.11
CA THR A 168 34.08 15.10 21.94
C THR A 168 35.13 14.00 22.12
N GLY A 169 35.45 13.29 21.03
CA GLY A 169 36.56 12.37 20.98
C GLY A 169 37.86 13.12 21.21
N SER A 170 38.39 13.03 22.42
CA SER A 170 39.77 13.38 22.73
C SER A 170 40.70 12.50 21.90
N GLN A 171 41.39 13.11 20.94
CA GLN A 171 42.55 12.53 20.28
C GLN A 171 43.67 12.41 21.31
N GLU A 172 43.96 11.18 21.77
CA GLU A 172 45.27 10.85 22.31
C GLU A 172 46.20 10.51 21.14
N ILE A 173 47.16 11.41 20.93
CA ILE A 173 48.35 11.20 20.09
C ILE A 173 49.25 10.25 20.87
N PHE A 174 49.52 9.06 20.32
CA PHE A 174 50.66 8.24 20.73
C PHE A 174 51.80 8.46 19.73
N ASP A 175 52.86 9.12 20.21
CA ASP A 175 54.21 9.03 19.65
C ASP A 175 54.85 7.72 20.14
N GLU A 176 55.23 6.83 19.21
CA GLU A 176 56.52 6.12 19.13
C GLU A 176 56.63 5.31 17.82
#